data_AF-A0A1F8PPJ2-F1
#
_entry.id   AF-A0A1F8PPJ2-F1
#
_cell.length_a   1.000
_cell.length_b   1.000
_cell.length_c   1.000
_cell.angle_alpha   90.00
_cell.angle_beta   90.00
_cell.angle_gamma   90.00
#
_symmetry.space_group_name_H-M   'P 1'
#
loop_
_entity.id
_entity.type
_entity.pdbx_description
1 polymer ?
#
loop_
_entity_poly.entity_id
_entity_poly.type
_entity_poly.pdbx_seq_one_letter_code
_entity_poly.pdbx_strand_id
1 'polypeptide(L)'
;MNKDPLITRIGTFLIMLGIGALILFITSDLANTPDFDFLFVSLILLVVGWMFQRRRAPPPPSGRFSILRRRRNNQVEKSNPAEREDGES
;
A
#
# COMPACT_ATOMS: atom_id res chain seq x y z
N MET A 1 4.34 14.23 11.85
CA MET A 1 4.68 14.30 10.41
C MET A 1 3.44 13.93 9.62
N ASN A 2 2.71 14.93 9.14
CA ASN A 2 1.52 14.74 8.31
C ASN A 2 1.97 14.01 7.04
N LYS A 3 1.57 12.75 6.89
CA LYS A 3 1.81 11.99 5.67
C LYS A 3 0.82 12.55 4.67
N ASP A 4 1.23 13.55 3.89
CA ASP A 4 0.29 14.30 3.07
C ASP A 4 -0.46 13.34 2.15
N PRO A 5 -1.77 13.15 2.35
CA PRO A 5 -2.56 12.25 1.50
C PRO A 5 -2.49 12.70 0.04
N LEU A 6 -2.14 13.98 -0.20
CA LEU A 6 -1.84 14.56 -1.50
C LEU A 6 -0.67 13.86 -2.21
N ILE A 7 0.49 13.64 -1.57
CA ILE A 7 1.63 12.95 -2.22
C ILE A 7 1.22 11.55 -2.69
N THR A 8 0.44 10.84 -1.87
CA THR A 8 -0.03 9.49 -2.20
C THR A 8 -1.02 9.51 -3.36
N ARG A 9 -1.94 10.48 -3.40
CA ARG A 9 -2.89 10.65 -4.51
C ARG A 9 -2.18 11.04 -5.80
N ILE A 10 -1.22 11.96 -5.73
CA ILE A 10 -0.40 12.41 -6.85
C ILE A 10 0.41 11.24 -7.42
N GLY A 11 1.03 10.41 -6.58
CA GLY A 11 1.71 9.20 -7.04
C GLY A 11 0.78 8.23 -7.77
N THR A 12 -0.44 8.04 -7.27
CA THR A 12 -1.43 7.16 -7.92
C THR A 12 -1.90 7.73 -9.25
N PHE A 13 -2.08 9.05 -9.33
CA PHE A 13 -2.43 9.76 -10.57
C PHE A 13 -1.32 9.62 -11.62
N LEU A 14 -0.06 9.81 -11.24
CA LEU A 14 1.11 9.64 -12.12
C LEU A 14 1.21 8.22 -12.67
N ILE A 15 0.95 7.20 -11.83
CA ILE A 15 0.91 5.80 -12.29
C ILE A 15 -0.22 5.59 -13.30
N MET A 16 -1.43 6.10 -13.04
CA MET A 16 -2.53 6.01 -14.00
C MET A 16 -2.19 6.68 -15.34
N LEU A 17 -1.59 7.87 -15.30
CA LEU A 17 -1.18 8.60 -16.50
C LEU A 17 -0.05 7.86 -17.25
N GLY A 18 0.89 7.26 -16.52
CA GLY A 18 1.93 6.40 -17.09
C GLY A 18 1.36 5.16 -17.78
N ILE A 19 0.36 4.49 -17.18
CA ILE A 19 -0.35 3.38 -17.83
C ILE A 19 -1.07 3.86 -19.09
N GLY A 20 -1.73 5.02 -19.06
CA GLY A 20 -2.37 5.60 -20.24
C GLY A 20 -1.38 5.88 -21.38
N ALA A 21 -0.22 6.47 -21.06
CA ALA A 21 0.86 6.68 -22.03
C ALA A 21 1.45 5.36 -22.56
N LEU A 22 1.51 4.32 -21.74
CA LEU A 22 1.95 2.99 -22.17
C LEU A 22 0.97 2.37 -23.18
N ILE A 23 -0.33 2.55 -22.97
CA ILE A 23 -1.37 2.11 -23.93
C ILE A 23 -1.21 2.86 -25.27
N LEU A 24 -0.91 4.16 -25.23
CA LEU A 24 -0.63 4.94 -26.45
C LEU A 24 0.59 4.39 -27.19
N PHE A 25 1.67 4.06 -26.48
CA PHE A 25 2.85 3.41 -27.07
C PHE A 25 2.49 2.07 -27.73
N ILE A 26 1.77 1.19 -27.04
CA ILE A 26 1.35 -0.12 -27.60
C ILE A 26 0.50 0.07 -28.85
N THR A 27 -0.38 1.08 -28.84
CA THR A 27 -1.23 1.41 -29.99
C THR A 27 -0.41 1.89 -31.18
N SER A 28 0.60 2.71 -30.92
CA SER A 28 1.55 3.23 -31.92
C SER A 28 2.45 2.14 -32.51
N ASP A 29 2.92 1.21 -31.67
CA ASP A 29 3.66 0.02 -32.11
C ASP A 29 2.79 -0.88 -33.01
N LEU A 30 1.52 -1.07 -32.64
CA LEU A 30 0.56 -1.83 -33.45
C LEU A 30 0.27 -1.16 -34.81
N ALA A 31 0.42 0.16 -34.90
CA ALA A 31 0.30 0.91 -36.14
C ALA A 31 1.59 0.88 -37.01
N ASN A 32 2.59 0.06 -36.67
CA ASN A 32 3.92 0.01 -37.30
C ASN A 32 4.65 1.37 -37.32
N THR A 33 4.28 2.29 -36.44
CA THR A 33 4.88 3.61 -36.30
C THR A 33 5.27 3.82 -34.84
N PRO A 34 6.22 3.01 -34.31
CA PRO A 34 6.55 3.02 -32.89
C PRO A 34 7.14 4.37 -32.51
N ASP A 35 6.41 5.09 -31.67
CA ASP A 35 6.79 6.37 -31.13
C ASP A 35 7.34 6.16 -29.72
N PHE A 36 8.67 6.06 -29.65
CA PHE A 36 9.38 5.76 -28.41
C PHE A 36 9.23 6.86 -27.36
N ASP A 37 8.79 8.06 -27.74
CA ASP A 37 8.53 9.14 -26.79
C ASP A 37 7.45 8.72 -25.78
N PHE A 38 6.39 8.03 -26.22
CA PHE A 38 5.37 7.49 -25.32
C PHE A 38 5.93 6.42 -24.37
N LEU A 39 6.88 5.61 -24.82
CA LEU A 39 7.55 4.62 -23.98
C LEU A 39 8.40 5.29 -22.90
N PHE A 40 9.23 6.29 -23.25
CA PHE A 40 10.04 7.00 -22.27
C PHE A 40 9.18 7.81 -21.28
N VAL A 41 8.15 8.50 -21.77
CA VAL A 41 7.21 9.26 -20.93
C VAL A 41 6.49 8.32 -19.96
N SER A 42 5.96 7.19 -20.44
CA SER A 42 5.28 6.21 -19.57
C SER A 42 6.22 5.63 -18.51
N LEU A 43 7.46 5.31 -18.87
CA LEU A 43 8.46 4.78 -17.94
C LEU A 43 8.78 5.79 -16.83
N ILE A 44 9.03 7.05 -17.20
CA ILE A 44 9.32 8.13 -16.24
C ILE A 44 8.13 8.32 -15.29
N LEU A 45 6.90 8.38 -15.82
CA LEU A 45 5.68 8.52 -15.02
C LEU A 45 5.48 7.38 -14.03
N LEU A 46 5.69 6.13 -14.49
CA LEU A 46 5.59 4.94 -13.65
C LEU A 46 6.64 4.92 -12.53
N VAL A 47 7.91 5.22 -12.86
CA VAL A 47 8.99 5.25 -11.86
C VAL A 47 8.75 6.34 -10.81
N VAL A 48 8.45 7.57 -11.26
CA VAL A 48 8.19 8.70 -10.35
C VAL A 48 6.95 8.44 -9.50
N GLY A 49 5.87 7.97 -10.11
CA GLY A 49 4.63 7.64 -9.40
C GLY A 49 4.83 6.52 -8.37
N TRP A 50 5.60 5.48 -8.73
CA TRP A 50 5.97 4.40 -7.81
C TRP A 50 6.84 4.89 -6.66
N MET A 51 7.79 5.79 -6.91
CA MET A 51 8.62 6.39 -5.86
C MET A 51 7.76 7.14 -4.83
N PHE A 52 6.73 7.86 -5.26
CA PHE A 52 5.79 8.53 -4.35
C PHE A 52 4.91 7.53 -3.59
N GLN A 53 4.54 6.41 -4.22
CA GLN A 53 3.82 5.33 -3.58
C GLN A 53 4.66 4.58 -2.54
N ARG A 54 5.98 4.43 -2.75
CA ARG A 54 6.88 3.76 -1.81
C ARG A 54 7.08 4.55 -0.51
N ARG A 55 6.85 5.86 -0.53
CA ARG A 55 6.88 6.72 0.68
C ARG A 55 5.59 6.65 1.50
N ARG A 56 4.64 5.79 1.14
CA ARG A 56 3.44 5.51 1.95
C ARG A 56 3.86 4.88 3.26
N ALA A 57 3.74 5.64 4.33
CA ALA A 57 3.97 5.10 5.65
C ALA A 57 2.79 4.22 6.08
N PRO A 58 3.03 3.21 6.94
CA PRO A 58 2.06 2.16 7.23
C PRO A 58 0.70 2.76 7.62
N PRO A 59 -0.40 2.18 7.12
CA PRO A 59 -1.74 2.66 7.44
C PRO A 59 -1.89 2.68 8.97
N PRO A 60 -2.55 3.70 9.55
CA PRO A 60 -2.83 3.71 10.97
C PRO A 60 -3.56 2.39 11.30
N PRO A 61 -3.18 1.70 12.39
CA PRO A 61 -3.74 0.40 12.72
C PRO A 61 -5.25 0.55 12.80
N SER A 62 -5.95 0.03 11.79
CA SER A 62 -7.40 0.11 11.76
C SER A 62 -7.90 -0.73 12.94
N GLY A 63 -8.64 -0.12 13.86
CA GLY A 63 -9.20 -0.79 15.06
C GLY A 63 -10.12 -1.99 14.75
N ARG A 64 -10.25 -2.37 13.48
CA ARG A 64 -11.02 -3.47 12.93
C ARG A 64 -10.55 -4.85 13.43
N PHE A 65 -9.28 -4.98 13.81
CA PHE A 65 -8.71 -6.19 14.42
C PHE A 65 -8.57 -6.13 15.95
N SER A 66 -9.08 -5.09 16.60
CA SER A 66 -9.05 -4.97 18.07
C SER A 66 -9.83 -6.12 18.75
N ILE A 67 -10.96 -6.52 18.17
CA ILE A 67 -11.82 -7.61 18.67
C ILE A 67 -11.11 -8.96 18.59
N LEU A 68 -10.42 -9.24 17.48
CA LEU A 68 -9.68 -10.49 17.29
C LEU A 68 -8.45 -10.57 18.22
N ARG A 69 -7.77 -9.43 18.45
CA ARG A 69 -6.68 -9.33 19.43
C ARG A 69 -7.17 -9.58 20.87
N ARG A 70 -8.34 -9.07 21.23
CA ARG A 70 -8.94 -9.27 22.57
C ARG A 70 -9.28 -10.74 22.84
N ARG A 71 -9.77 -11.47 21.84
CA ARG A 71 -10.08 -12.92 21.98
C ARG A 71 -8.84 -13.80 22.09
N ARG A 72 -7.69 -13.40 21.53
CA ARG A 72 -6.42 -14.11 21.70
C ARG A 72 -5.87 -13.96 23.12
N ASN A 73 -5.95 -12.77 23.71
CA ASN A 73 -5.43 -12.53 25.06
C ASN A 73 -6.18 -13.33 26.14
N ASN A 74 -7.51 -13.41 26.05
CA ASN A 74 -8.32 -14.15 27.01
C ASN A 74 -8.12 -15.68 26.97
N GLN A 75 -7.59 -16.22 25.87
CA GLN A 75 -7.26 -17.65 25.77
C GLN A 75 -5.90 -17.96 26.42
N VAL A 76 -4.93 -17.05 26.29
CA VAL A 76 -3.63 -17.17 26.96
C VAL A 76 -3.81 -17.13 28.49
N GLU A 77 -4.69 -16.25 28.98
CA GLU A 77 -5.00 -16.13 30.41
C GLU A 77 -5.77 -17.36 30.95
N LYS A 78 -6.60 -18.00 30.12
CA LYS A 78 -7.27 -19.27 30.51
C LYS A 78 -6.36 -20.49 30.45
N SER A 79 -5.30 -20.46 29.65
CA SER A 79 -4.36 -21.57 29.52
C SER A 79 -3.25 -21.59 30.57
N ASN A 80 -3.14 -20.56 31.43
CA ASN A 80 -2.21 -20.53 32.55
C ASN A 80 -2.95 -20.55 33.91
N PRO A 81 -3.56 -21.68 34.30
CA PRO A 81 -4.21 -21.83 35.61
C PRO A 81 -3.22 -21.91 36.81
N ALA A 82 -1.91 -21.82 36.58
CA ALA A 82 -0.87 -22.02 37.59
C ALA A 82 -0.57 -20.79 38.48
N GLU A 83 -1.35 -19.71 38.39
CA GLU A 83 -1.12 -18.44 39.13
C GLU A 83 -2.37 -17.99 39.92
N ARG A 84 -3.36 -18.88 40.10
CA ARG A 84 -4.62 -18.60 40.81
C ARG A 84 -4.75 -19.31 42.17
N GLU A 85 -3.75 -20.04 42.63
CA GLU A 85 -3.81 -20.76 43.92
C GLU A 85 -2.96 -20.10 45.04
N ASP A 86 -2.34 -18.95 44.76
CA ASP A 86 -1.35 -18.32 45.65
C ASP A 86 -1.93 -17.11 46.43
N GLY A 87 -3.19 -16.74 46.16
CA GLY A 87 -3.79 -15.48 46.60
C GLY A 87 -4.89 -15.58 47.67
N GLU A 88 -5.15 -16.79 48.19
CA GLU A 88 -6.15 -16.97 49.24
C GLU A 88 -5.53 -17.81 50.37
N SER A 89 -4.94 -17.12 51.34
CA SER A 89 -4.53 -17.62 52.66
C SER A 89 -4.85 -16.56 53.70
#